data_AF-A0A8S3G8C6-F1
#
_entry.id   AF-A0A8S3G8C6-F1
#
_cell.length_a   1.000
_cell.length_b   1.000
_cell.length_c   1.000
_cell.angle_alpha   90.00
_cell.angle_beta   90.00
_cell.angle_gamma   90.00
#
_symmetry.space_group_name_H-M   'P 1'
#
loop_
_entity.id
_entity.type
_entity.pdbx_description
1 polymer ?
#
loop_
_entity_poly.entity_id
_entity_poly.type
_entity_poly.pdbx_seq_one_letter_code
_entity_poly.pdbx_strand_id
1 'polypeptide(L)' 'NRHPIDSYVGEPIEVPKLAPEHITPEIIDEYHMKYMNALTCLFDTYKAQHGNANASLVFVDAPNV' A
#
# COMPACT_ATOMS: atom_id res chain seq x y z
N ASN A 1 -22.37 7.63 -21.43
CA ASN A 1 -21.94 6.25 -21.11
C ASN A 1 -21.35 6.21 -19.72
N ARG A 2 -21.84 5.31 -18.85
CA ARG A 2 -21.22 5.01 -17.55
C ARG A 2 -20.30 3.81 -17.78
N HIS A 3 -19.02 3.96 -17.47
CA HIS A 3 -18.09 2.83 -17.43
C HIS A 3 -18.04 2.30 -15.99
N PRO A 4 -18.06 0.97 -15.79
CA PRO A 4 -17.86 0.40 -14.46
C PRO A 4 -16.48 0.76 -13.93
N ILE A 5 -16.38 0.92 -12.60
CA ILE A 5 -15.11 1.10 -11.92
C ILE A 5 -14.63 -0.27 -11.48
N ASP A 6 -13.48 -0.70 -12.00
CA ASP A 6 -12.81 -1.90 -11.52
C ASP A 6 -12.05 -1.57 -10.24
N SER A 7 -12.32 -2.32 -9.18
CA SER A 7 -11.66 -2.17 -7.88
C SER A 7 -10.92 -3.46 -7.54
N TYR A 8 -9.62 -3.34 -7.30
CA TYR A 8 -8.76 -4.45 -6.93
C TYR A 8 -8.34 -4.30 -5.47
N VAL A 9 -8.48 -5.38 -4.71
CA VAL A 9 -8.17 -5.41 -3.27
C VAL A 9 -7.06 -6.43 -3.06
N GLY A 10 -5.99 -6.02 -2.39
CA GLY A 10 -4.87 -6.89 -2.03
C GLY A 10 -5.16 -7.77 -0.81
N GLU A 11 -4.22 -8.65 -0.48
CA GLU A 11 -4.31 -9.48 0.71
C GLU A 11 -4.24 -8.62 1.99
N PRO A 12 -4.99 -8.99 3.05
CA PRO A 12 -4.88 -8.34 4.35
C PRO A 12 -3.48 -8.51 4.94
N ILE A 13 -2.92 -7.43 5.49
CA ILE A 13 -1.66 -7.49 6.24
C ILE A 13 -2.00 -7.86 7.68
N GLU A 14 -1.44 -8.97 8.16
CA GLU A 14 -1.58 -9.37 9.56
C GLU A 14 -0.77 -8.43 10.45
N VAL A 15 -1.46 -7.68 11.31
CA VAL A 15 -0.83 -6.79 12.30
C VAL A 15 -1.24 -7.26 13.69
N PRO A 16 -0.29 -7.68 14.55
CA PRO A 16 -0.59 -8.11 15.90
C PRO A 16 -1.05 -6.93 16.75
N LYS A 17 -1.96 -7.18 17.68
CA LYS A 17 -2.30 -6.20 18.72
C LYS A 17 -1.18 -6.19 19.76
N LEU A 18 -0.35 -5.15 19.71
CA LEU A 18 0.73 -4.91 20.66
C LEU A 18 0.27 -3.95 21.76
N ALA A 19 0.80 -4.13 22.97
CA ALA A 19 0.65 -3.12 24.01
C ALA A 19 1.43 -1.85 23.59
N PRO A 20 0.97 -0.63 23.96
CA PRO A 20 1.56 0.62 23.49
C PRO A 20 3.09 0.72 23.69
N GLU A 21 3.59 0.20 24.80
CA GLU A 21 5.02 0.17 25.15
C GLU A 21 5.88 -0.69 24.22
N HIS A 22 5.27 -1.61 23.47
CA HIS A 22 5.95 -2.47 22.52
C HIS A 22 5.87 -1.95 21.08
N ILE A 23 5.17 -0.83 20.83
CA ILE A 23 5.07 -0.24 19.49
C ILE A 23 6.27 0.69 19.31
N THR A 24 7.29 0.20 18.61
CA THR A 24 8.51 0.97 18.33
C THR A 24 8.47 1.55 16.91
N PRO A 25 9.25 2.61 16.63
CA PRO A 25 9.40 3.15 15.28
C PRO A 25 9.82 2.08 14.26
N GLU A 26 10.69 1.14 14.64
CA GLU A 26 11.16 0.07 13.77
C GLU A 26 10.02 -0.88 13.37
N ILE A 27 9.10 -1.17 14.30
CA ILE A 27 7.91 -1.98 14.01
C ILE A 27 6.96 -1.22 13.08
N ILE A 28 6.78 0.09 13.30
CA ILE A 28 5.96 0.94 12.43
C ILE A 28 6.54 0.93 11.02
N ASP A 29 7.84 1.14 10.89
CA ASP A 29 8.55 1.15 9.61
C ASP A 29 8.44 -0.21 8.91
N GLU A 30 8.56 -1.32 9.64
CA GLU A 30 8.38 -2.67 9.10
C GLU A 30 6.99 -2.85 8.46
N TYR A 31 5.93 -2.51 9.18
CA TYR A 31 4.56 -2.64 8.67
C TYR A 31 4.26 -1.63 7.58
N HIS A 32 4.82 -0.43 7.67
CA HIS A 32 4.73 0.58 6.62
C HIS A 32 5.37 0.05 5.33
N MET A 33 6.60 -0.47 5.38
CA MET A 33 7.25 -1.08 4.22
C MET A 33 6.46 -2.27 3.65
N LYS A 34 5.91 -3.15 4.49
CA LYS A 34 5.04 -4.25 4.05
C LYS A 34 3.83 -3.75 3.27
N TYR A 35 3.17 -2.70 3.76
CA TYR A 35 2.04 -2.07 3.09
C TYR A 35 2.43 -1.47 1.73
N MET A 36 3.51 -0.72 1.69
CA MET A 36 3.96 0.00 0.49
C MET A 36 4.38 -0.99 -0.61
N ASN A 37 5.05 -2.08 -0.23
CA ASN A 37 5.41 -3.16 -1.14
C ASN A 37 4.17 -3.88 -1.69
N ALA A 38 3.22 -4.24 -0.82
CA ALA A 38 1.98 -4.90 -1.25
C ALA A 38 1.18 -4.03 -2.22
N LEU A 39 1.06 -2.73 -1.94
CA LEU A 39 0.39 -1.78 -2.82
C LEU A 39 1.11 -1.62 -4.16
N THR A 40 2.45 -1.56 -4.14
CA THR A 40 3.27 -1.47 -5.36
C THR A 40 3.08 -2.71 -6.23
N CYS A 41 3.13 -3.92 -5.65
CA CYS A 41 2.87 -5.16 -6.38
C CYS A 41 1.44 -5.20 -6.96
N LEU A 42 0.43 -4.80 -6.19
CA LEU A 42 -0.95 -4.75 -6.65
C LEU A 42 -1.08 -3.79 -7.84
N PHE A 43 -0.49 -2.59 -7.74
CA PHE A 43 -0.50 -1.61 -8.81
C PHE A 43 0.21 -2.13 -10.06
N ASP A 44 1.42 -2.69 -9.92
CA ASP A 44 2.20 -3.22 -11.04
C ASP A 44 1.50 -4.37 -11.77
N THR A 45 0.69 -5.16 -11.04
CA THR A 45 -0.11 -6.25 -11.61
C THR A 45 -1.19 -5.74 -12.57
N TYR A 46 -1.80 -4.59 -12.27
CA TYR A 46 -2.99 -4.10 -12.99
C TYR A 46 -2.76 -2.82 -13.82
N LYS A 47 -1.65 -2.10 -13.64
CA LYS A 47 -1.40 -0.80 -14.30
C LYS A 47 -1.46 -0.83 -15.83
N ALA A 48 -1.05 -1.94 -16.44
CA ALA A 48 -1.08 -2.10 -17.90
C ALA A 48 -2.49 -2.41 -18.44
N GLN A 49 -3.41 -2.89 -17.59
CA GLN A 49 -4.78 -3.21 -18.01
C GLN A 49 -5.65 -1.96 -18.18
N HIS A 50 -5.37 -0.92 -17.38
CA HIS A 50 -6.20 0.29 -17.31
C HIS A 50 -5.46 1.58 -17.68
N GLY A 51 -4.14 1.52 -17.89
CA GLY A 51 -3.32 2.71 -18.06
C GLY A 51 -1.96 2.45 -18.69
N ASN A 52 -0.92 2.99 -18.07
CA ASN A 52 0.44 3.00 -18.61
C ASN A 52 1.32 1.96 -17.89
N ALA A 53 1.89 1.03 -18.65
CA ALA A 53 2.83 0.02 -18.14
C ALA A 53 4.10 0.63 -17.50
N ASN A 54 4.47 1.85 -17.88
CA ASN A 54 5.62 2.57 -17.33
C ASN A 54 5.27 3.45 -16.13
N ALA A 55 4.02 3.47 -15.68
CA ALA A 55 3.65 4.19 -14.47
C ALA A 55 4.28 3.54 -13.23
N SER A 56 4.57 4.37 -12.23
CA SER A 56 5.04 3.95 -10.91
C SER A 56 4.30 4.73 -9.82
N LEU A 57 4.21 4.13 -8.64
CA LEU A 57 3.72 4.82 -7.45
C LEU A 57 4.83 5.67 -6.85
N VAL A 58 4.44 6.84 -6.34
CA VAL A 58 5.29 7.69 -5.51
C VAL A 58 4.58 7.86 -4.19
N PHE A 59 5.27 7.52 -3.12
CA PHE A 59 4.78 7.73 -1.77
C PHE A 59 5.38 9.00 -1.22
N VAL A 60 4.52 9.84 -0.63
CA VAL A 60 4.92 11.13 -0.07
C VAL A 60 4.64 11.05 1.42
N ASP A 61 5.68 11.22 2.23
CA ASP A 61 5.52 11.29 3.68
C ASP A 61 4.65 12.50 4.02
N ALA A 62 3.64 12.28 4.86
CA ALA A 62 2.87 13.38 5.40
C ALA A 62 3.81 14.23 6.26
N PRO A 63 3.82 15.57 6.13
CA PRO A 63 4.57 16.41 7.05
C PRO A 63 4.08 16.10 8.47
N ASN A 64 5.02 15.80 9.36
CA ASN A 64 4.75 15.46 10.77
C ASN A 64 3.71 16.43 11.35
N VAL A 65 2.53 15.93 11.69
CA VAL A 65 1.43 16.69 12.34
C VAL A 65 1.55 16.55 13.84
#